data_AF-A0A5N7Z9E9-F1
#
_entry.id   AF-A0A5N7Z9E9-F1
#
_cell.length_a   1.000
_cell.length_b   1.000
_cell.length_c   1.000
_cell.angle_alpha   90.00
_cell.angle_beta   90.00
_cell.angle_gamma   90.00
#
_symmetry.space_group_name_H-M   'P 1'
#
loop_
_entity.id
_entity.type
_entity.pdbx_description
1 polymer ?
#
loop_
_entity_poly.entity_id
_entity_poly.type
_entity_poly.pdbx_seq_one_letter_code
_entity_poly.pdbx_strand_id
1 'polypeptide(L)' 'VSTIYLAGEHHVVVEFTSSGTAPDKSRFLLPICTIFTIENGMITKDFTYYDNFE' A
#
# COMPACT_ATOMS: atom_id res chain seq x y z
N VAL A 1 6.70 9.58 3.17
CA VAL A 1 6.50 9.16 4.58
C VAL A 1 5.57 7.97 4.53
N SER A 2 5.92 6.87 5.20
CA SER A 2 5.01 5.74 5.40
C SER A 2 4.46 5.81 6.81
N THR A 3 3.14 5.70 6.95
CA THR A 3 2.49 5.55 8.26
C THR A 3 2.03 4.11 8.41
N ILE A 4 2.26 3.51 9.58
CA ILE A 4 1.90 2.13 9.88
C ILE A 4 0.94 2.13 11.07
N TYR A 5 -0.16 1.41 10.92
CA TYR A 5 -1.16 1.23 11.96
C TYR A 5 -1.37 -0.27 12.22
N LEU A 6 -1.42 -0.63 13.50
CA LEU A 6 -1.84 -1.97 13.91
C LEU A 6 -3.37 -1.99 13.99
N ALA A 7 -3.99 -2.93 13.27
CA ALA A 7 -5.44 -3.05 13.19
C ALA A 7 -5.88 -4.42 13.71
N GLY A 8 -6.06 -4.51 15.03
CA GLY A 8 -6.31 -5.79 15.71
C GLY A 8 -5.08 -6.67 15.77
N GLU A 9 -5.26 -7.98 15.92
CA GLU A 9 -4.15 -8.92 16.13
C GLU A 9 -3.44 -9.34 14.85
N HIS A 10 -4.18 -9.43 13.74
CA HIS A 10 -3.70 -10.01 12.49
C HIS A 10 -3.52 -9.01 11.36
N HIS A 11 -3.87 -7.73 11.51
CA HIS A 11 -3.79 -6.79 10.39
C HIS A 11 -2.83 -5.64 10.65
N VAL A 12 -2.09 -5.28 9.61
CA VAL A 12 -1.22 -4.10 9.56
C VAL A 12 -1.66 -3.25 8.38
N VAL A 13 -2.01 -2.00 8.64
CA VAL A 13 -2.36 -1.01 7.62
C VAL A 13 -1.14 -0.13 7.35
N VAL A 14 -0.78 0.04 6.08
CA VAL A 14 0.35 0.86 5.66
C VAL A 14 -0.11 1.87 4.63
N GLU A 15 0.09 3.15 4.93
CA GLU A 15 -0.15 4.26 4.02
C GLU A 15 1.18 4.77 3.49
N PHE A 16 1.32 4.90 2.17
CA PHE A 16 2.54 5.42 1.55
C PHE A 16 2.25 6.06 0.19
N THR A 17 3.15 6.94 -0.26
CA THR A 17 3.12 7.48 -1.62
C THR A 17 4.13 6.73 -2.47
N SER A 18 3.64 6.02 -3.49
CA SER A 18 4.48 5.40 -4.52
C SER A 18 4.81 6.41 -5.62
N SER A 19 5.96 6.23 -6.27
CA SER A 19 6.36 7.05 -7.41
C SER A 19 6.61 6.17 -8.63
N GLY A 20 6.07 6.57 -9.78
CA GLY A 20 6.30 5.91 -11.06
C GLY A 20 6.81 6.86 -12.13
N THR A 21 7.41 6.29 -13.18
CA THR A 21 7.78 7.00 -14.41
C THR A 21 7.12 6.29 -15.58
N ALA A 22 6.28 7.00 -16.33
CA ALA A 22 5.59 6.46 -17.50
C ALA A 22 6.51 6.43 -18.73
N PRO A 23 6.15 5.71 -19.81
CA PRO A 23 6.97 5.61 -21.03
C PRO A 23 7.29 6.97 -21.69
N ASP A 24 6.42 7.96 -21.52
CA ASP A 24 6.60 9.34 -21.98
C ASP A 24 7.54 10.18 -21.10
N LYS A 25 8.15 9.56 -20.07
CA LYS A 25 9.00 10.15 -19.04
C LYS A 25 8.30 11.05 -18.03
N SER A 26 6.97 11.16 -18.09
CA SER A 26 6.23 11.84 -17.04
C SER A 26 6.39 11.08 -15.72
N ARG A 27 6.47 11.82 -14.62
CA ARG A 27 6.49 11.27 -13.26
C ARG A 27 5.10 11.40 -12.66
N PHE A 28 4.69 10.37 -11.94
CA PHE A 28 3.44 10.40 -11.17
C PHE A 28 3.69 9.90 -9.76
N LEU A 29 2.87 10.42 -8.84
CA LEU A 29 2.81 9.98 -7.46
C LEU A 29 1.44 9.36 -7.23
N LEU A 30 1.42 8.19 -6.61
CA LEU A 30 0.19 7.46 -6.30
C LEU A 30 0.11 7.26 -4.78
N PRO A 31 -0.85 7.90 -4.10
CA PRO A 31 -1.19 7.54 -2.73
C PRO A 31 -1.73 6.10 -2.69
N ILE A 32 -1.16 5.27 -1.82
CA ILE A 32 -1.53 3.86 -1.65
C ILE A 32 -1.81 3.61 -0.17
N CYS A 33 -2.87 2.84 0.09
CA CYS A 33 -3.12 2.19 1.37
C CYS A 33 -3.16 0.69 1.17
N THR A 34 -2.31 -0.06 1.88
CA THR A 34 -2.30 -1.52 1.85
C THR A 34 -2.61 -2.09 3.23
N ILE A 35 -3.50 -3.09 3.27
CA ILE A 35 -3.80 -3.86 4.48
C ILE A 35 -3.19 -5.25 4.33
N PHE A 36 -2.22 -5.57 5.18
CA PHE A 36 -1.64 -6.91 5.28
C PHE A 36 -2.36 -7.73 6.33
N THR A 37 -2.66 -8.99 6.01
CA THR A 37 -2.98 -10.01 7.02
C THR A 37 -1.70 -10.77 7.38
N ILE A 38 -1.38 -10.85 8.67
CA ILE A 38 -0.22 -11.52 9.24
C ILE A 38 -0.66 -12.75 10.03
N GLU A 39 -0.20 -13.91 9.59
CA GLU A 39 -0.40 -15.19 10.28
C GLU A 39 0.95 -15.89 10.42
N ASN A 40 1.26 -16.41 11.61
CA ASN A 40 2.55 -17.06 11.90
C ASN A 40 3.78 -16.22 11.50
N GLY A 41 3.69 -14.89 11.64
CA GLY A 41 4.76 -13.95 11.30
C GLY A 41 4.95 -13.71 9.79
N MET A 42 4.06 -14.22 8.94
CA MET A 42 4.12 -14.07 7.48
C MET A 42 2.90 -13.29 6.95
N ILE A 43 3.10 -12.54 5.87
CA ILE A 43 1.99 -11.95 5.12
C ILE A 43 1.26 -13.07 4.37
N THR A 44 -0.02 -13.27 4.64
CA THR A 44 -0.87 -14.27 3.96
C THR A 44 -1.86 -13.66 2.99
N LYS A 45 -2.18 -12.38 3.14
CA LYS A 45 -3.04 -11.61 2.24
C LYS A 45 -2.60 -10.16 2.20
N ASP A 46 -2.77 -9.52 1.05
CA ASP A 46 -2.63 -8.08 0.87
C ASP A 46 -3.85 -7.52 0.13
N PHE A 47 -4.36 -6.41 0.65
CA PHE A 47 -5.43 -5.63 0.00
C PHE A 47 -4.90 -4.24 -0.24
N THR A 48 -4.69 -3.89 -1.50
CA THR A 48 -4.07 -2.62 -1.89
C THR A 48 -5.11 -1.71 -2.55
N TYR A 49 -5.25 -0.51 -2.00
CA TYR A 49 -6.20 0.50 -2.42
C TYR A 49 -5.46 1.74 -2.90
N TYR A 50 -5.85 2.23 -4.06
CA TYR A 50 -5.34 3.45 -4.67
C TYR A 50 -6.43 4.02 -5.59
N ASP A 51 -6.31 5.31 -5.90
CA ASP A 51 -7.18 5.97 -6.88
C ASP A 51 -6.78 5.51 -8.29
N ASN A 52 -7.66 4.74 -8.93
CA ASN A 52 -7.42 4.28 -10.28
C ASN A 52 -8.02 5.30 -11.25
N PHE A 53 -7.17 5.88 -12.10
CA PHE A 53 -7.60 6.85 -13.11
C PHE A 53 -8.31 6.12 -14.25
N GLU A 54 -9.62 5.87 -14.13
CA GLU A 54 -10.49 5.54 -15.28
C GLU A 54 -10.69 6.76 -16.20
#